data_AF-A0A836UCK6-F1
#
_entry.id   AF-A0A836UCK6-F1
#
_cell.length_a   1.000
_cell.length_b   1.000
_cell.length_c   1.000
_cell.angle_alpha   90.00
_cell.angle_beta   90.00
_cell.angle_gamma   90.00
#
_symmetry.space_group_name_H-M   'P 1'
#
loop_
_entity.id
_entity.type
_entity.pdbx_description
1 polymer ?
#
loop_
_entity_poly.entity_id
_entity_poly.type
_entity_poly.pdbx_seq_one_letter_code
_entity_poly.pdbx_strand_id
1 'polypeptide(L)' 'MIRMFNDCKGESGTTFHEVRGLAATLLKTAGNTKEQIKEVMAHESITTTLDYMNPDDLPFETVTIHI' A
#
# COMPACT_ATOMS: atom_id res chain seq x y z
N MET A 1 12.62 1.61 10.80
CA MET A 1 11.51 2.40 11.39
C MET A 1 10.48 1.39 11.88
N ILE A 2 10.20 1.33 13.18
CA ILE A 2 9.23 0.37 13.76
C ILE A 2 7.82 0.92 13.47
N ARG A 3 6.99 0.16 12.75
CA ARG A 3 5.62 0.57 12.36
C ARG A 3 4.79 0.85 13.63
N MET A 4 4.53 2.13 13.92
CA MET A 4 3.74 2.59 15.08
C MET A 4 2.22 2.42 14.88
N PHE A 5 1.77 1.21 14.60
CA PHE A 5 0.33 0.87 14.54
C PHE A 5 0.04 -0.48 15.19
N ASN A 6 0.78 -0.84 16.25
CA ASN A 6 0.61 -2.15 16.90
C ASN A 6 -0.62 -2.22 17.83
N ASP A 7 -1.12 -1.07 18.30
CA ASP A 7 -2.21 -1.00 19.28
C ASP A 7 -3.62 -0.91 18.67
N CYS A 8 -3.74 -0.88 17.33
CA CYS A 8 -5.03 -0.90 16.62
C CYS A 8 -5.31 -2.23 15.91
N LYS A 9 -4.64 -3.32 16.31
CA LYS A 9 -4.88 -4.65 15.74
C LYS A 9 -5.99 -5.37 16.52
N GLY A 10 -7.25 -5.10 16.14
CA GLY A 10 -8.26 -6.15 16.23
C GLY A 10 -7.76 -7.37 15.44
N GLU A 11 -7.92 -8.58 16.00
CA GLU A 11 -7.51 -9.90 15.47
C GLU A 11 -6.84 -9.86 14.08
N SER A 12 -5.51 -9.67 14.04
CA SER A 12 -4.54 -9.98 12.95
C SER A 12 -4.98 -9.96 11.46
N GLY A 13 -6.05 -9.26 11.14
CA GLY A 13 -6.70 -9.23 9.84
C GLY A 13 -6.35 -7.94 9.13
N THR A 14 -6.32 -8.01 7.81
CA THR A 14 -6.25 -6.88 6.90
C THR A 14 -7.05 -5.69 7.44
N THR A 15 -6.38 -4.58 7.71
CA THR A 15 -7.05 -3.36 8.15
C THR A 15 -7.41 -2.50 6.94
N PHE A 16 -8.30 -1.51 7.10
CA PHE A 16 -8.61 -0.57 6.03
C PHE A 16 -7.36 0.19 5.52
N HIS A 17 -6.32 0.30 6.35
CA HIS A 17 -5.04 0.89 5.96
C HIS A 17 -4.40 0.21 4.73
N GLU A 18 -4.56 -1.11 4.60
CA GLU A 18 -3.95 -1.90 3.52
C GLU A 18 -4.51 -1.52 2.14
N VAL A 19 -5.74 -0.99 2.07
CA VAL A 19 -6.32 -0.43 0.83
C VAL A 19 -5.47 0.70 0.27
N ARG A 20 -4.82 1.49 1.14
CA ARG A 20 -3.92 2.57 0.71
C ARG A 20 -2.64 2.01 0.09
N GLY A 21 -2.09 0.92 0.63
CA GLY A 21 -0.96 0.20 0.02
C GLY A 21 -1.34 -0.44 -1.33
N LEU A 22 -2.54 -1.02 -1.42
CA LEU A 22 -3.07 -1.54 -2.69
C LEU A 22 -3.18 -0.44 -3.74
N ALA A 23 -3.75 0.72 -3.39
CA ALA A 23 -3.86 1.86 -4.30
C ALA A 23 -2.48 2.34 -4.80
N ALA A 24 -1.50 2.50 -3.91
CA ALA A 24 -0.15 2.91 -4.30
C ALA A 24 0.52 1.90 -5.24
N THR A 25 0.33 0.61 -4.97
CA THR A 25 0.84 -0.49 -5.82
C THR A 25 0.18 -0.50 -7.19
N LEU A 26 -1.15 -0.32 -7.29
CA LEU A 26 -1.86 -0.22 -8.56
C LEU A 26 -1.44 1.02 -9.37
N LEU A 27 -1.24 2.17 -8.72
CA LEU A 27 -0.75 3.38 -9.39
C LEU A 27 0.65 3.18 -9.98
N LYS A 28 1.54 2.48 -9.26
CA LYS A 28 2.86 2.08 -9.78
C LYS A 28 2.73 1.16 -10.98
N THR A 29 1.88 0.13 -10.91
CA THR A 29 1.62 -0.79 -12.03
C THR A 29 1.04 -0.07 -13.25
N ALA A 30 0.25 0.98 -13.04
CA ALA A 30 -0.27 1.85 -14.10
C ALA A 30 0.80 2.79 -14.72
N GLY A 31 2.04 2.76 -14.25
CA GLY A 31 3.17 3.51 -14.81
C GLY A 31 3.37 4.91 -14.24
N ASN A 32 2.71 5.26 -13.13
CA ASN A 32 2.92 6.56 -12.48
C ASN A 32 4.30 6.61 -11.80
N THR A 33 4.89 7.81 -11.75
CA THR A 33 6.16 7.98 -11.06
C THR A 33 5.97 7.93 -9.54
N LYS A 34 7.04 7.56 -8.82
CA LYS A 34 7.04 7.55 -7.35
C LYS A 34 6.74 8.94 -6.76
N GLU A 35 7.11 10.02 -7.44
CA GLU A 35 6.80 11.40 -7.04
C GLU A 35 5.30 11.68 -7.16
N GLN A 36 4.66 11.31 -8.27
CA GLN A 36 3.21 11.47 -8.44
C GLN A 36 2.44 10.68 -7.39
N ILE A 37 2.87 9.44 -7.11
CA ILE A 37 2.25 8.59 -6.10
C ILE A 37 2.44 9.18 -4.69
N LYS A 38 3.61 9.73 -4.37
CA LYS A 38 3.89 10.42 -3.09
C LYS A 38 2.90 11.57 -2.86
N GLU A 39 2.65 12.39 -3.89
CA GLU A 39 1.72 13.51 -3.80
C GLU A 39 0.28 13.05 -3.56
N VAL A 40 -0.19 12.02 -4.27
CA VAL A 40 -1.53 11.45 -4.05
C VAL A 40 -1.67 10.82 -2.66
N MET A 41 -0.61 10.18 -2.18
CA MET A 41 -0.56 9.63 -0.82
C MET A 41 -0.36 10.70 0.25
N ALA A 42 -0.09 11.96 -0.13
CA ALA A 42 0.26 13.03 0.80
C ALA A 42 1.38 12.61 1.78
N HIS A 43 2.37 11.85 1.29
CA HIS A 43 3.54 11.50 2.08
C HIS A 43 4.58 12.61 2.02
N GLU A 44 5.18 12.94 3.15
CA GLU A 44 6.30 13.89 3.19
C GLU A 44 7.57 13.29 2.58
N SER A 45 7.81 11.99 2.80
CA SER A 45 9.01 11.29 2.35
C SER A 45 8.74 10.34 1.18
N ILE A 46 9.68 10.33 0.23
CA ILE A 46 9.65 9.36 -0.86
C ILE A 46 9.87 7.93 -0.36
N THR A 47 10.66 7.75 0.70
CA THR A 47 10.94 6.44 1.29
C THR A 47 9.67 5.80 1.84
N THR A 48 8.86 6.56 2.57
CA THR A 48 7.54 6.10 3.04
C THR A 48 6.64 5.67 1.89
N THR A 49 6.71 6.37 0.74
CA THR A 49 5.94 6.01 -0.44
C THR A 49 6.43 4.71 -1.07
N LEU A 50 7.74 4.48 -1.10
CA LEU A 50 8.32 3.24 -1.63
C LEU A 50 7.83 2.01 -0.86
N ASP A 51 7.73 2.11 0.47
CA ASP A 51 7.24 1.02 1.33
C ASP A 51 5.77 0.65 1.05
N TYR A 52 4.96 1.59 0.55
CA TYR A 52 3.55 1.34 0.21
C TYR A 52 3.36 0.73 -1.18
N MET A 53 4.39 0.75 -2.03
CA MET A 53 4.33 0.30 -3.43
C MET A 53 4.90 -1.12 -3.63
N ASN A 54 5.07 -1.87 -2.53
CA ASN A 54 5.53 -3.24 -2.56
C ASN A 54 4.33 -4.21 -2.53
N PRO A 55 4.03 -4.92 -3.63
CA PRO A 55 2.92 -5.86 -3.66
C PRO A 55 3.09 -7.02 -2.66
N ASP A 56 4.32 -7.42 -2.34
CA ASP A 56 4.61 -8.54 -1.44
C ASP A 56 4.25 -8.24 0.02
N ASP A 57 4.10 -6.95 0.36
CA ASP A 57 3.73 -6.51 1.71
C ASP A 57 2.21 -6.44 1.92
N LEU A 58 1.41 -6.67 0.86
CA LEU A 58 -0.04 -6.55 0.90
C LEU A 58 -0.71 -7.88 1.27
N PRO A 59 -1.70 -7.89 2.18
CA PRO A 59 -2.48 -9.08 2.50
C PRO A 59 -3.62 -9.30 1.49
N PHE A 60 -3.33 -9.14 0.19
CA PHE A 60 -4.27 -9.35 -0.91
C PHE A 60 -3.71 -10.35 -1.91
N GLU A 61 -4.57 -11.22 -2.40
CA GLU A 61 -4.23 -12.19 -3.43
C GLU A 61 -4.75 -11.72 -4.79
N THR A 62 -3.95 -11.94 -5.83
CA THR A 62 -4.41 -11.71 -7.20
C THR A 62 -5.37 -12.83 -7.60
N VAL A 63 -6.58 -12.47 -8.02
CA VAL A 63 -7.59 -13.42 -8.48
C VAL A 63 -7.91 -13.20 -9.96
N THR A 64 -8.09 -14.29 -10.72
CA THR A 64 -8.52 -14.24 -12.13
C THR A 64 -9.91 -14.85 -12.25
N ILE A 65 -10.89 -14.01 -12.60
CA ILE A 65 -12.27 -14.46 -12.83
C ILE A 65 -12.37 -15.01 -14.25
N HIS A 66 -12.79 -16.26 -14.38
CA HIS A 66 -13.18 -16.87 -15.66
C HIS A 66 -14.71 -16.84 -15.74
N ILE A 67 -15.24 -16.15 -16.75
CA ILE A 67 -16.68 -15.97 -17.00
C ILE A 67 -17.09 -16.84 -18.18
#